data_AF-A0A069I8G7-F1
#
_entry.id   AF-A0A069I8G7-F1
#
_cell.length_a   1.000
_cell.length_b   1.000
_cell.length_c   1.000
_cell.angle_alpha   90.00
_cell.angle_beta   90.00
_cell.angle_gamma   90.00
#
_symmetry.space_group_name_H-M   'P 1'
#
loop_
_entity.id
_entity.type
_entity.pdbx_description
1 polymer ?
#
loop_
_entity_poly.entity_id
_entity_poly.type
_entity_poly.pdbx_seq_one_letter_code
_entity_poly.pdbx_strand_id
1 'polypeptide(L)'
;MNFFRLCELIELSAPQCPPLGTTDSPANEPVRFRSHGRLGFPGREIDAVEHDGDHPERPPVVRTTFLGLYGVDARMPSYFVDEVAQRRDGAEPLAAFLDLFHHRIVTQFYRVARKYRYPVGFRRGGQDDVSCYLLSLLGLGLGKPG
;
A
#
# COMPACT_ATOMS: atom_id res chain seq x y z
N MET A 1 2.59 1.59 -14.79
CA MET A 1 1.51 1.30 -13.83
C MET A 1 1.67 2.20 -12.63
N ASN A 2 0.62 2.88 -12.18
CA ASN A 2 0.63 3.76 -11.00
C ASN A 2 0.34 2.95 -9.72
N PHE A 3 0.82 3.42 -8.57
CA PHE A 3 0.62 2.81 -7.25
C PHE A 3 -0.86 2.54 -6.91
N PHE A 4 -1.76 3.52 -7.09
CA PHE A 4 -3.19 3.35 -6.76
C PHE A 4 -3.79 2.21 -7.56
N ARG A 5 -3.47 2.14 -8.86
CA ARG A 5 -3.98 1.08 -9.73
C ARG A 5 -3.43 -0.30 -9.36
N LEU A 6 -2.17 -0.38 -8.93
CA LEU A 6 -1.61 -1.62 -8.41
C LEU A 6 -2.38 -2.10 -7.18
N CYS A 7 -2.60 -1.22 -6.21
CA CYS A 7 -3.36 -1.55 -4.99
C CYS A 7 -4.79 -2.01 -5.30
N GLU A 8 -5.49 -1.33 -6.22
CA GLU A 8 -6.81 -1.77 -6.69
C GLU A 8 -6.78 -3.19 -7.27
N LEU A 9 -5.80 -3.49 -8.13
CA LEU A 9 -5.68 -4.80 -8.75
C LEU A 9 -5.35 -5.89 -7.72
N ILE A 10 -4.55 -5.58 -6.70
CA ILE A 10 -4.27 -6.50 -5.59
C ILE A 10 -5.57 -6.84 -4.86
N GLU A 11 -6.37 -5.84 -4.48
CA GLU A 11 -7.65 -6.06 -3.80
C GLU A 11 -8.66 -6.83 -4.66
N LEU A 12 -8.69 -6.57 -5.98
CA LEU A 12 -9.54 -7.31 -6.92
C LEU A 12 -9.08 -8.76 -7.12
N SER A 13 -7.77 -9.04 -7.02
CA SER A 13 -7.22 -10.39 -7.19
C SER A 13 -7.40 -11.29 -5.96
N ALA A 14 -7.63 -10.69 -4.78
CA ALA A 14 -7.77 -11.39 -3.51
C ALA A 14 -9.02 -10.91 -2.73
N PRO A 15 -10.24 -11.09 -3.26
CA PRO A 15 -11.47 -10.60 -2.62
C PRO A 15 -11.77 -11.22 -1.25
N GLN A 16 -11.17 -12.38 -0.96
CA GLN A 16 -11.27 -13.08 0.33
C GLN A 16 -10.35 -12.48 1.42
N CYS A 17 -9.39 -11.65 1.04
CA CYS A 17 -8.48 -11.00 1.97
C CYS A 17 -9.06 -9.65 2.43
N PRO A 18 -8.75 -9.21 3.66
CA PRO A 18 -9.05 -7.85 4.09
C PRO A 18 -8.41 -6.82 3.14
N PRO A 19 -9.09 -5.68 2.87
CA PRO A 19 -8.50 -4.61 2.08
C PRO A 19 -7.17 -4.09 2.66
N LEU A 20 -6.32 -3.51 1.81
CA LEU A 20 -4.99 -3.04 2.24
C LEU A 20 -5.10 -2.02 3.37
N GLY A 21 -4.29 -2.18 4.42
CA GLY A 21 -4.25 -1.28 5.57
C GLY A 21 -5.46 -1.34 6.51
N THR A 22 -6.36 -2.34 6.40
CA THR A 22 -7.48 -2.50 7.35
C THR A 22 -7.14 -3.39 8.55
N THR A 23 -6.09 -4.20 8.47
CA THR A 23 -5.64 -5.07 9.57
C THR A 23 -4.62 -4.36 10.46
N ASP A 24 -4.38 -4.86 11.67
CA ASP A 24 -3.37 -4.30 12.58
C ASP A 24 -1.98 -4.89 12.38
N SER A 25 -1.89 -6.08 11.79
CA SER A 25 -0.62 -6.74 11.49
C SER A 25 -0.34 -6.73 9.99
N PRO A 26 0.88 -6.33 9.57
CA PRO A 26 1.34 -6.56 8.20
C PRO A 26 1.19 -8.03 7.82
N ALA A 27 1.41 -8.98 8.74
CA ALA A 27 1.31 -10.43 8.48
C ALA A 27 0.07 -10.85 7.68
N ASN A 28 -1.04 -10.13 7.85
CA ASN A 28 -2.33 -10.41 7.22
C ASN A 28 -2.56 -9.69 5.89
N GLU A 29 -1.57 -8.94 5.39
CA GLU A 29 -1.63 -8.24 4.11
C GLU A 29 -1.01 -9.08 2.97
N PRO A 30 -1.60 -9.05 1.77
CA PRO A 30 -1.15 -9.86 0.63
C PRO A 30 0.20 -9.43 0.05
N VAL A 31 0.70 -8.24 0.40
CA VAL A 31 1.98 -7.69 -0.08
C VAL A 31 2.72 -6.94 1.04
N ARG A 32 4.03 -6.75 0.86
CA ARG A 32 4.88 -5.95 1.75
C ARG A 32 5.40 -4.72 1.01
N PHE A 33 4.97 -3.53 1.42
CA PHE A 33 5.56 -2.29 0.89
C PHE A 33 6.86 -1.95 1.63
N ARG A 34 7.93 -1.68 0.88
CA ARG A 34 9.24 -1.25 1.41
C ARG A 34 9.73 -0.02 0.66
N SER A 35 10.56 0.80 1.30
CA SER A 35 11.14 1.97 0.64
C SER A 35 12.26 1.56 -0.33
N HIS A 36 12.45 2.35 -1.39
CA HIS A 36 13.58 2.20 -2.28
C HIS A 36 14.85 2.83 -1.66
N GLY A 37 15.87 2.02 -1.39
CA GLY A 37 17.05 2.46 -0.65
C GLY A 37 18.10 3.25 -1.45
N ARG A 38 17.88 3.54 -2.73
CA ARG A 38 18.86 4.31 -3.53
C ARG A 38 18.57 5.81 -3.46
N LEU A 39 19.64 6.59 -3.65
CA LEU A 39 19.61 8.06 -3.63
C LEU A 39 19.38 8.68 -5.02
N GLY A 40 19.19 7.87 -6.06
CA GLY A 40 18.88 8.36 -7.40
C GLY A 40 17.43 8.82 -7.52
N PHE A 41 17.18 9.88 -8.30
CA PHE A 41 15.82 10.34 -8.56
C PHE A 41 14.98 9.25 -9.25
N PRO A 42 13.77 8.95 -8.74
CA PRO A 42 12.97 7.87 -9.29
C PRO A 42 12.25 8.31 -10.56
N GLY A 43 12.21 7.41 -11.55
CA GLY A 43 11.41 7.61 -12.78
C GLY A 43 9.99 7.05 -12.70
N ARG A 44 9.63 6.38 -11.60
CA ARG A 44 8.36 5.66 -11.41
C ARG A 44 8.07 5.49 -9.92
N GLU A 45 6.80 5.41 -9.54
CA GLU A 45 6.37 5.25 -8.14
C GLU A 45 6.67 3.85 -7.57
N ILE A 46 6.66 2.82 -8.42
CA ILE A 46 6.94 1.43 -8.07
C ILE A 46 8.25 1.02 -8.73
N ASP A 47 9.30 0.83 -7.96
CA ASP A 47 10.63 0.50 -8.47
C ASP A 47 10.72 -0.98 -8.89
N ALA A 48 10.35 -1.87 -7.98
CA ALA A 48 10.48 -3.31 -8.15
C ALA A 48 9.39 -4.10 -7.39
N VAL A 49 9.15 -5.33 -7.84
CA VAL A 49 8.38 -6.35 -7.12
C VAL A 49 9.28 -7.58 -6.94
N GLU A 50 9.61 -7.89 -5.70
CA GLU A 50 10.54 -8.95 -5.32
C GLU A 50 9.74 -10.13 -4.73
N HIS A 51 10.07 -11.35 -5.16
CA HIS A 51 9.51 -12.58 -4.62
C HIS A 51 10.62 -13.36 -3.91
N ASP A 52 10.30 -13.97 -2.77
CA ASP A 52 11.23 -14.85 -2.05
C ASP A 52 11.21 -16.22 -2.72
N GLY A 53 12.27 -16.54 -3.48
CA GLY A 53 12.36 -17.80 -4.23
C GLY A 53 12.48 -19.03 -3.33
N ASP A 54 13.05 -18.86 -2.13
CA ASP A 54 13.19 -19.93 -1.15
C ASP A 54 11.91 -20.13 -0.34
N HIS A 55 11.07 -19.09 -0.24
CA HIS A 55 9.82 -19.07 0.51
C HIS A 55 8.67 -18.49 -0.31
N PRO A 56 8.14 -19.23 -1.31
CA PRO A 56 7.07 -18.75 -2.19
C PRO A 56 5.76 -18.40 -1.47
N GLU A 57 5.58 -18.92 -0.26
CA GLU A 57 4.44 -18.62 0.61
C GLU A 57 4.50 -17.22 1.24
N ARG A 58 5.66 -16.56 1.22
CA ARG A 58 5.80 -15.22 1.77
C ARG A 58 5.18 -14.18 0.83
N PRO A 59 4.52 -13.15 1.37
CA PRO A 59 3.96 -12.09 0.55
C PRO A 59 5.09 -11.36 -0.21
N PRO A 60 4.90 -11.05 -1.50
CA PRO A 60 5.91 -10.36 -2.29
C PRO A 60 6.15 -8.95 -1.76
N VAL A 61 7.37 -8.47 -1.96
CA VAL A 61 7.81 -7.13 -1.57
C VAL A 61 7.65 -6.18 -2.74
N VAL A 62 6.93 -5.09 -2.54
CA VAL A 62 6.78 -4.00 -3.51
C VAL A 62 7.61 -2.82 -3.04
N ARG A 63 8.62 -2.42 -3.82
CA ARG A 63 9.44 -1.25 -3.52
C ARG A 63 8.81 0.01 -4.07
N THR A 64 8.53 0.96 -3.18
CA THR A 64 8.03 2.28 -3.57
C THR A 64 9.13 3.33 -3.45
N THR A 65 9.04 4.37 -4.27
CA THR A 65 10.02 5.47 -4.33
C THR A 65 9.47 6.78 -3.77
N PHE A 66 8.39 6.70 -2.99
CA PHE A 66 7.68 7.83 -2.43
C PHE A 66 7.28 7.51 -0.99
N LEU A 67 7.16 8.54 -0.15
CA LEU A 67 6.88 8.39 1.29
C LEU A 67 7.92 7.48 2.00
N GLY A 68 9.15 7.48 1.50
CA GLY A 68 10.26 6.75 2.09
C GLY A 68 10.64 7.30 3.46
N LEU A 69 11.06 6.42 4.36
CA LEU A 69 11.75 6.79 5.61
C LEU A 69 13.28 6.69 5.48
N TYR A 70 13.74 6.16 4.37
CA TYR A 70 15.12 6.15 3.88
C TYR A 70 15.05 6.16 2.35
N GLY A 71 16.15 6.52 1.68
CA GLY A 71 16.16 6.77 0.23
C GLY A 71 16.09 8.27 -0.13
N VAL A 72 16.00 8.57 -1.43
CA VAL A 72 16.11 9.93 -1.97
C VAL A 72 15.02 10.91 -1.50
N ASP A 73 13.83 10.41 -1.18
CA ASP A 73 12.66 11.20 -0.79
C ASP A 73 12.43 11.21 0.74
N ALA A 74 13.38 10.63 1.49
CA ALA A 74 13.26 10.43 2.93
C ALA A 74 13.12 11.74 3.70
N ARG A 75 12.28 11.71 4.75
CA ARG A 75 12.10 12.83 5.70
C ARG A 75 12.77 12.60 7.06
N MET A 76 13.55 11.53 7.17
CA MET A 76 14.30 11.20 8.37
C MET A 76 15.61 11.98 8.45
N PRO A 77 16.22 12.09 9.65
CA PRO A 77 17.59 12.59 9.79
C PRO A 77 18.56 11.90 8.83
N SER A 78 19.48 12.66 8.24
CA SER A 78 20.39 12.19 7.19
C SER A 78 21.19 10.96 7.59
N TYR A 79 21.55 10.82 8.86
CA TYR A 79 22.32 9.66 9.33
C TYR A 79 21.59 8.33 9.08
N PHE A 80 20.27 8.26 9.23
CA PHE A 80 19.53 7.02 8.92
C PHE A 80 19.58 6.70 7.42
N VAL A 81 19.47 7.74 6.59
CA VAL A 81 19.52 7.63 5.14
C VAL A 81 20.91 7.17 4.70
N ASP A 82 21.97 7.75 5.27
CA ASP A 82 23.35 7.43 4.96
C ASP A 82 23.72 5.99 5.36
N GLU A 83 23.30 5.55 6.56
CA GLU A 83 23.52 4.16 7.02
C GLU A 83 22.92 3.15 6.03
N VAL A 84 21.67 3.36 5.59
CA VAL A 84 21.00 2.47 4.64
C VAL A 84 21.60 2.58 3.23
N ALA A 85 21.89 3.78 2.75
CA ALA A 85 22.43 4.00 1.41
C ALA A 85 23.86 3.45 1.25
N GLN A 86 24.69 3.55 2.30
CA GLN A 86 26.07 3.04 2.30
C GLN A 86 26.17 1.55 2.66
N ARG A 87 25.05 0.91 3.03
CA ARG A 87 25.00 -0.51 3.44
C ARG A 87 26.00 -0.84 4.56
N ARG A 88 26.09 0.04 5.56
CA ARG A 88 26.92 -0.18 6.75
C ARG A 88 26.40 -1.34 7.60
N ASP A 89 27.21 -1.80 8.54
CA ASP A 89 26.79 -2.82 9.51
C ASP A 89 25.55 -2.34 10.28
N GLY A 90 24.45 -3.10 10.17
CA GLY A 90 23.17 -2.75 10.77
C GLY A 90 22.18 -2.02 9.85
N ALA A 91 22.58 -1.70 8.60
CA ALA A 91 21.70 -1.08 7.61
C ALA A 91 20.44 -1.92 7.31
N GLU A 92 20.58 -3.24 7.21
CA GLU A 92 19.47 -4.15 6.93
C GLU A 92 18.43 -4.19 8.07
N PRO A 93 18.80 -4.44 9.35
CA PRO A 93 17.88 -4.33 10.47
C PRO A 93 17.21 -2.95 10.57
N LEU A 94 17.98 -1.87 10.36
CA LEU A 94 17.44 -0.51 10.38
C LEU A 94 16.40 -0.30 9.29
N ALA A 95 16.70 -0.66 8.04
CA ALA A 95 15.78 -0.55 6.92
C ALA A 95 14.52 -1.39 7.16
N ALA A 96 14.67 -2.63 7.65
CA ALA A 96 13.55 -3.51 7.98
C ALA A 96 12.65 -2.92 9.08
N PHE A 97 13.22 -2.27 10.09
CA PHE A 97 12.47 -1.57 11.13
C PHE A 97 11.70 -0.37 10.56
N LEU A 98 12.37 0.48 9.76
CA LEU A 98 11.74 1.64 9.11
C LEU A 98 10.63 1.20 8.13
N ASP A 99 10.81 0.07 7.46
CA ASP A 99 9.83 -0.49 6.54
C ASP A 99 8.51 -0.87 7.21
N LEU A 100 8.49 -1.18 8.52
CA LEU A 100 7.24 -1.41 9.27
C LEU A 100 6.34 -0.17 9.25
N PHE A 101 6.94 1.00 9.48
CA PHE A 101 6.24 2.28 9.48
C PHE A 101 5.89 2.70 8.06
N HIS A 102 6.82 2.57 7.13
CA HIS A 102 6.59 2.88 5.73
C HIS A 102 5.42 2.07 5.16
N HIS A 103 5.39 0.75 5.42
CA HIS A 103 4.29 -0.11 5.00
C HIS A 103 2.93 0.42 5.49
N ARG A 104 2.86 0.81 6.78
CA ARG A 104 1.62 1.34 7.36
C ARG A 104 1.24 2.69 6.76
N ILE A 105 2.21 3.59 6.56
CA ILE A 105 1.96 4.91 5.96
C ILE A 105 1.40 4.77 4.55
N VAL A 106 2.03 3.94 3.72
CA VAL A 106 1.65 3.74 2.31
C VAL A 106 0.27 3.10 2.18
N THR A 107 -0.06 2.11 3.02
CA THR A 107 -1.39 1.49 3.00
C THR A 107 -2.48 2.44 3.48
N GLN A 108 -2.22 3.26 4.51
CA GLN A 108 -3.18 4.31 4.90
C GLN A 108 -3.33 5.41 3.84
N PHE A 109 -2.23 5.79 3.16
CA PHE A 109 -2.28 6.74 2.05
C PHE A 109 -3.20 6.24 0.93
N TYR A 110 -3.08 4.95 0.56
CA TYR A 110 -4.00 4.31 -0.38
C TYR A 110 -5.46 4.37 0.11
N ARG A 111 -5.73 4.01 1.37
CA ARG A 111 -7.11 4.02 1.92
C ARG A 111 -7.75 5.41 1.91
N VAL A 112 -7.00 6.44 2.28
CA VAL A 112 -7.48 7.83 2.24
C VAL A 112 -7.81 8.22 0.80
N ALA A 113 -6.93 7.94 -0.15
CA ALA A 113 -7.20 8.24 -1.55
C ALA A 113 -8.44 7.50 -2.07
N ARG A 114 -8.59 6.21 -1.72
CA ARG A 114 -9.76 5.40 -2.11
C ARG A 114 -11.06 5.94 -1.52
N LYS A 115 -11.06 6.37 -0.26
CA LYS A 115 -12.24 6.93 0.43
C LYS A 115 -12.88 8.10 -0.32
N TYR A 116 -12.07 8.95 -0.96
CA TYR A 116 -12.55 10.13 -1.70
C TYR A 116 -12.69 9.91 -3.21
N ARG A 117 -12.47 8.68 -3.70
CA ARG A 117 -12.56 8.33 -5.13
C ARG A 117 -13.67 7.30 -5.35
N TYR A 118 -14.91 7.79 -5.44
CA TYR A 118 -16.10 6.95 -5.64
C TYR A 118 -15.96 5.88 -6.75
N PRO A 119 -15.44 6.19 -7.97
CA PRO A 119 -15.32 5.18 -9.02
C PRO A 119 -14.47 3.95 -8.66
N VAL A 120 -13.55 4.09 -7.69
CA VAL A 120 -12.67 3.00 -7.26
C VAL A 120 -13.42 2.01 -6.35
N GLY A 121 -14.34 2.51 -5.52
CA GLY A 121 -15.14 1.69 -4.61
C GLY A 121 -16.46 1.19 -5.19
N PHE A 122 -16.84 1.67 -6.39
CA PHE A 122 -18.12 1.36 -7.00
C PHE A 122 -18.26 -0.14 -7.29
N ARG A 123 -19.38 -0.72 -6.83
CA ARG A 123 -19.77 -2.08 -7.18
C ARG A 123 -20.98 -2.06 -8.09
N ARG A 124 -20.98 -2.94 -9.11
CA ARG A 124 -22.12 -3.09 -10.02
C ARG A 124 -23.42 -3.27 -9.22
N GLY A 125 -24.47 -2.58 -9.65
CA GLY A 125 -25.75 -2.57 -8.94
C GLY A 125 -25.81 -1.65 -7.71
N GLY A 126 -24.79 -0.81 -7.49
CA GLY A 126 -24.79 0.13 -6.35
C GLY A 126 -24.70 -0.57 -5.00
N GLN A 127 -24.02 -1.72 -4.95
CA GLN A 127 -23.90 -2.57 -3.77
C GLN A 127 -22.77 -2.14 -2.81
N ASP A 128 -22.08 -1.04 -3.09
CA ASP A 128 -21.12 -0.44 -2.18
C ASP A 128 -21.78 0.53 -1.20
N ASP A 129 -21.15 0.73 -0.04
CA ASP A 129 -21.71 1.53 1.05
C ASP A 129 -22.04 2.96 0.62
N VAL A 130 -21.20 3.58 -0.22
CA VAL A 130 -21.41 4.95 -0.70
C VAL A 130 -22.62 5.02 -1.61
N SER A 131 -22.75 4.09 -2.56
CA SER A 131 -23.95 3.95 -3.40
C SER A 131 -25.20 3.76 -2.54
N CYS A 132 -25.16 2.86 -1.55
CA CYS A 132 -26.28 2.63 -0.63
C CYS A 132 -26.67 3.89 0.16
N TYR A 133 -25.69 4.67 0.62
CA TYR A 133 -25.95 5.94 1.32
C TYR A 133 -26.58 6.98 0.38
N LEU A 134 -26.07 7.11 -0.85
CA LEU A 134 -26.64 8.02 -1.86
C LEU A 134 -28.06 7.62 -2.26
N LEU A 135 -28.32 6.33 -2.46
CA LEU A 135 -29.67 5.81 -2.71
C LEU A 135 -30.60 6.07 -1.51
N SER A 136 -30.12 5.90 -0.28
CA SER A 136 -30.89 6.21 0.92
C SER A 136 -31.25 7.69 1.01
N LEU A 137 -30.33 8.60 0.65
CA LEU A 137 -30.58 10.04 0.59
C LEU A 137 -31.65 10.41 -0.45
N LEU A 138 -31.73 9.66 -1.55
CA LEU A 138 -32.75 9.82 -2.59
C LEU A 138 -34.08 9.13 -2.25
N GLY A 139 -34.19 8.49 -1.07
CA GLY A 139 -35.39 7.73 -0.67
C GLY A 139 -35.49 6.34 -1.34
N LEU A 140 -34.45 5.89 -2.02
CA LEU A 140 -34.37 4.62 -2.75
C LEU A 140 -33.69 3.50 -1.94
N GLY A 141 -33.21 3.78 -0.73
CA GLY A 141 -32.47 2.83 0.12
C GLY A 141 -33.30 1.76 0.84
N LEU A 142 -34.63 1.77 0.70
CA LEU A 142 -35.55 0.90 1.45
C LEU A 142 -35.92 -0.40 0.73
N GLY A 143 -35.22 -0.78 -0.34
CA GLY A 143 -35.40 -2.07 -1.01
C GLY A 143 -34.15 -2.92 -0.89
N LYS A 144 -34.24 -4.10 -0.25
CA LYS A 144 -33.20 -5.13 -0.41
C LYS A 144 -33.14 -5.51 -1.90
N PRO A 145 -31.97 -5.44 -2.56
CA PRO A 145 -31.80 -6.18 -3.80
C PRO A 145 -31.87 -7.66 -3.43
N GLY A 146 -32.87 -8.36 -4.01
CA GLY A 146 -32.94 -9.81 -3.99
C GLY A 146 -31.85 -10.45 -4.85
#